data_AF-X1II65-F1
#
_entry.id   AF-X1II65-F1
#
_cell.length_a   1.000
_cell.length_b   1.000
_cell.length_c   1.000
_cell.angle_alpha   90.00
_cell.angle_beta   90.00
_cell.angle_gamma   90.00
#
_symmetry.space_group_name_H-M   'P 1'
#
loop_
_entity.id
_entity.type
_entity.pdbx_description
1 polymer ?
#
loop_
_entity_poly.entity_id
_entity_poly.type
_entity_poly.pdbx_seq_one_letter_code
_entity_poly.pdbx_strand_id
1 'polypeptide(L)'
;PLFFFSQFYLLFHQNQIQILGLKNIGTEPILDMIIDLLPSPLEVAKISGKDPKTKADIEIEPSSKSSFLAYVYKTMVDPFVGKLSMFRIYTGEINSNSVVFNANNKKSVKLSNMYITKGKTQTQIDKASIGDFVAVSKLEHISTGDTLCDSKNPIILAKVDYPPSMENTAIAPLLKGDEEKISNGLTKLMEEDPTFLHKMDFETKQHLIYGMGDVHLSVIIDKLKRKFGVGVKLIKPKVAYKETVRKTVKVEGKYKKQSGGRGQYG
;
A
#
# COMPACT_ATOMS: atom_id res chain seq x y z
N PRO A 1 -29.73 29.58 -18.46
CA PRO A 1 -29.50 29.63 -19.93
C PRO A 1 -29.03 31.02 -20.35
N LEU A 2 -27.72 31.27 -20.29
CA LEU A 2 -26.99 32.40 -20.87
C LEU A 2 -25.51 32.09 -20.55
N PHE A 3 -24.83 31.46 -21.50
CA PHE A 3 -23.96 32.10 -22.47
C PHE A 3 -22.59 32.45 -21.88
N PHE A 4 -21.63 31.58 -22.23
CA PHE A 4 -20.24 31.90 -22.53
C PHE A 4 -19.38 32.46 -21.39
N PHE A 5 -18.75 31.53 -20.68
CA PHE A 5 -17.37 31.66 -20.19
C PHE A 5 -16.46 32.06 -21.38
N SER A 6 -16.32 33.37 -21.61
CA SER A 6 -15.27 33.93 -22.45
C SER A 6 -14.03 34.19 -21.58
N GLN A 7 -12.86 33.99 -22.19
CA GLN A 7 -11.54 34.33 -21.67
C GLN A 7 -10.98 33.50 -20.50
N PHE A 8 -10.61 32.25 -20.83
CA PHE A 8 -9.31 31.71 -20.43
C PHE A 8 -8.41 31.64 -21.68
N TYR A 9 -8.13 32.82 -22.23
CA TYR A 9 -7.25 33.02 -23.37
C TYR A 9 -6.02 33.71 -22.81
N LEU A 10 -4.94 32.97 -22.54
CA LEU A 10 -3.55 33.43 -22.70
C LEU A 10 -2.58 32.30 -22.31
N LEU A 11 -1.88 31.80 -23.33
CA LEU A 11 -0.56 31.15 -23.28
C LEU A 11 -0.44 29.66 -22.90
N PHE A 12 -0.98 28.78 -23.75
CA PHE A 12 -0.36 27.48 -24.10
C PHE A 12 -0.69 27.17 -25.59
N HIS A 13 -0.22 28.03 -26.50
CA HIS A 13 -0.22 27.78 -27.96
C HIS A 13 0.56 26.47 -28.23
N GLN A 14 0.03 25.33 -28.71
CA GLN A 14 -0.84 25.12 -29.86
C GLN A 14 -1.69 23.83 -29.79
N ASN A 15 -1.70 23.05 -28.70
CA ASN A 15 -2.43 21.78 -28.62
C ASN A 15 -3.45 21.76 -27.47
N GLN A 16 -4.54 22.51 -27.62
CA GLN A 16 -5.70 22.36 -26.71
C GLN A 16 -6.90 21.81 -27.49
N ILE A 17 -7.22 20.54 -27.22
CA ILE A 17 -8.46 19.92 -27.69
C ILE A 17 -9.50 20.06 -26.58
N GLN A 18 -10.64 20.65 -26.93
CA GLN A 18 -11.78 20.76 -26.04
C GLN A 18 -12.54 19.45 -26.06
N ILE A 19 -12.64 18.80 -24.91
CA ILE A 19 -13.29 17.50 -24.76
C ILE A 19 -14.50 17.66 -23.87
N LEU A 20 -15.60 17.04 -24.29
CA LEU A 20 -16.79 16.92 -23.46
C LEU A 20 -17.01 15.45 -23.13
N GLY A 21 -16.31 14.97 -22.11
CA GLY A 21 -16.30 13.55 -21.73
C GLY A 21 -17.69 12.99 -21.40
N LEU A 22 -18.58 13.79 -20.80
CA LEU A 22 -19.96 13.35 -20.48
C LEU A 22 -20.81 13.06 -21.72
N LYS A 23 -20.48 13.65 -22.87
CA LYS A 23 -21.19 13.44 -24.13
C LYS A 23 -20.41 12.54 -25.10
N ASN A 24 -19.27 11.98 -24.67
CA ASN A 24 -18.33 11.24 -25.53
C ASN A 24 -17.91 12.02 -26.79
N ILE A 25 -17.81 13.35 -26.70
CA ILE A 25 -17.35 14.17 -27.82
C ILE A 25 -15.86 14.43 -27.64
N GLY A 26 -15.06 14.04 -28.63
CA GLY A 26 -13.60 14.24 -28.64
C GLY A 26 -12.79 13.14 -27.97
N THR A 27 -13.39 11.97 -27.66
CA THR A 27 -12.65 10.84 -27.05
C THR A 27 -11.72 10.13 -28.03
N GLU A 28 -12.12 9.95 -29.30
CA GLU A 28 -11.27 9.32 -30.32
C GLU A 28 -9.97 10.11 -30.56
N PRO A 29 -10.02 11.45 -30.80
CA PRO A 29 -8.80 12.24 -30.98
C PRO A 29 -7.84 12.22 -29.78
N ILE A 30 -8.36 12.08 -28.55
CA ILE A 30 -7.49 11.92 -27.36
C ILE A 30 -6.75 10.59 -27.41
N LEU A 31 -7.43 9.50 -27.78
CA LEU A 31 -6.82 8.18 -27.85
C LEU A 31 -5.72 8.16 -28.91
N ASP A 32 -5.96 8.79 -30.06
CA ASP A 32 -4.95 8.93 -31.12
C ASP A 32 -3.75 9.76 -30.63
N MET A 33 -4.00 10.90 -29.98
CA MET A 33 -2.93 11.70 -29.38
C MET A 33 -2.14 10.95 -28.30
N ILE A 34 -2.79 10.10 -27.51
CA ILE A 34 -2.10 9.29 -26.51
C ILE A 34 -1.09 8.36 -27.19
N ILE A 35 -1.46 7.79 -28.33
CA ILE A 35 -0.57 6.93 -29.13
C ILE A 35 0.58 7.75 -29.73
N ASP A 36 0.29 8.94 -30.26
CA ASP A 36 1.27 9.77 -30.97
C ASP A 36 2.23 10.53 -30.04
N LEU A 37 1.79 10.89 -28.84
CA LEU A 37 2.51 11.83 -27.97
C LEU A 37 3.10 11.19 -26.71
N LEU A 38 2.55 10.06 -26.21
CA LEU A 38 3.11 9.41 -25.02
C LEU A 38 4.24 8.45 -25.39
N PRO A 39 5.30 8.40 -24.57
CA PRO A 39 6.47 7.58 -24.88
C PRO A 39 6.15 6.09 -24.76
N SER A 40 6.74 5.31 -25.67
CA SER A 40 6.78 3.86 -25.55
C SER A 40 7.62 3.45 -24.31
N PRO A 41 7.33 2.32 -23.64
CA PRO A 41 8.15 1.82 -22.52
C PRO A 41 9.64 1.67 -22.84
N LEU A 42 10.01 1.51 -24.12
CA LEU A 42 11.40 1.44 -24.60
C LEU A 42 12.07 2.81 -24.74
N GLU A 43 11.29 3.88 -24.88
CA GLU A 43 11.74 5.26 -25.10
C GLU A 43 11.82 6.05 -23.79
N VAL A 44 11.40 5.45 -22.67
CA VAL A 44 11.49 6.08 -21.35
C VAL A 44 12.95 6.20 -20.92
N ALA A 45 13.25 7.29 -20.21
CA ALA A 45 14.58 7.52 -19.63
C ALA A 45 15.05 6.35 -18.73
N LYS A 46 16.38 6.28 -18.55
CA LYS A 46 17.02 5.27 -17.71
C LYS A 46 16.43 5.27 -16.30
N ILE A 47 16.23 4.07 -15.76
CA ILE A 47 15.63 3.89 -14.45
C ILE A 47 16.77 3.79 -13.43
N SER A 48 16.69 4.57 -12.36
CA SER A 48 17.64 4.50 -11.26
C SER A 48 17.30 3.34 -10.31
N GLY A 49 18.26 2.47 -10.06
CA GLY A 49 18.22 1.45 -9.01
C GLY A 49 19.47 1.51 -8.12
N LYS A 50 19.49 0.68 -7.07
CA LYS A 50 20.64 0.54 -6.17
C LYS A 50 21.05 -0.92 -6.04
N ASP A 51 22.35 -1.15 -5.97
CA ASP A 51 22.89 -2.47 -5.60
C ASP A 51 22.58 -2.76 -4.11
N PRO A 52 21.98 -3.91 -3.77
CA PRO A 52 21.66 -4.26 -2.38
C PRO A 52 22.87 -4.47 -1.47
N LYS A 53 24.06 -4.74 -2.01
CA LYS A 53 25.30 -4.95 -1.25
C LYS A 53 26.11 -3.67 -1.13
N THR A 54 26.37 -3.00 -2.25
CA THR A 54 27.27 -1.83 -2.28
C THR A 54 26.53 -0.52 -2.06
N LYS A 55 25.19 -0.51 -2.21
CA LYS A 55 24.34 0.69 -2.20
C LYS A 55 24.70 1.72 -3.27
N ALA A 56 25.51 1.33 -4.26
CA ALA A 56 25.85 2.17 -5.40
C ALA A 56 24.62 2.35 -6.30
N ASP A 57 24.49 3.54 -6.88
CA ASP A 57 23.46 3.84 -7.87
C ASP A 57 23.79 3.15 -9.20
N ILE A 58 22.79 2.51 -9.78
CA ILE A 58 22.85 1.80 -11.06
C ILE A 58 21.79 2.41 -11.97
N GLU A 59 22.20 2.86 -13.15
CA GLU A 59 21.28 3.22 -14.22
C GLU A 59 20.92 1.98 -15.04
N ILE A 60 19.63 1.76 -15.26
CA ILE A 60 19.10 0.62 -15.98
C ILE A 60 18.47 1.12 -17.26
N GLU A 61 18.97 0.61 -18.39
CA GLU A 61 18.40 0.88 -19.71
C GLU A 61 17.21 -0.07 -19.98
N PRO A 62 16.05 0.47 -20.40
CA PRO A 62 14.91 -0.35 -20.80
C PRO A 62 15.29 -1.28 -21.96
N SER A 63 15.32 -2.59 -21.74
CA SER A 63 15.60 -3.58 -22.77
C SER A 63 14.90 -4.90 -22.50
N SER A 64 14.43 -5.57 -23.55
CA SER A 64 13.83 -6.92 -23.47
C SER A 64 14.88 -8.03 -23.32
N LYS A 65 16.15 -7.77 -23.68
CA LYS A 65 17.23 -8.75 -23.66
C LYS A 65 18.02 -8.79 -22.34
N SER A 66 17.87 -7.76 -21.51
CA SER A 66 18.51 -7.67 -20.20
C SER A 66 17.82 -8.55 -19.16
N SER A 67 18.45 -8.70 -17.99
CA SER A 67 17.85 -9.43 -16.86
C SER A 67 16.48 -8.88 -16.48
N PHE A 68 15.61 -9.78 -16.00
CA PHE A 68 14.28 -9.42 -15.53
C PHE A 68 14.36 -8.43 -14.36
N LEU A 69 13.58 -7.35 -14.47
CA LEU A 69 13.38 -6.38 -13.41
C LEU A 69 11.94 -5.88 -13.44
N ALA A 70 11.27 -5.94 -12.29
CA ALA A 70 9.91 -5.46 -12.13
C ALA A 70 9.70 -4.78 -10.78
N TYR A 71 8.74 -3.86 -10.74
CA TYR A 71 8.34 -3.15 -9.53
C TYR A 71 6.90 -3.44 -9.17
N VAL A 72 6.68 -3.84 -7.93
CA VAL A 72 5.35 -4.14 -7.40
C VAL A 72 4.69 -2.82 -7.01
N TYR A 73 3.81 -2.31 -7.87
CA TYR A 73 3.16 -1.01 -7.65
C TYR A 73 1.86 -1.13 -6.85
N LYS A 74 1.24 -2.31 -6.82
CA LYS A 74 -0.01 -2.51 -6.09
C LYS A 74 -0.17 -3.93 -5.61
N THR A 75 -0.61 -4.07 -4.37
CA THR A 75 -0.99 -5.35 -3.78
C THR A 75 -2.44 -5.26 -3.37
N MET A 76 -3.27 -6.20 -3.80
CA MET A 76 -4.65 -6.31 -3.36
C MET A 76 -4.81 -7.58 -2.54
N VAL A 77 -5.42 -7.45 -1.36
CA VAL A 77 -5.77 -8.60 -0.55
C VAL A 77 -7.29 -8.81 -0.61
N ASP A 78 -7.69 -9.98 -1.08
CA ASP A 78 -9.07 -10.43 -1.09
C ASP A 78 -9.24 -11.67 -0.19
N PRO A 79 -10.31 -11.77 0.61
CA PRO A 79 -10.54 -12.93 1.47
C PRO A 79 -10.73 -14.25 0.71
N PHE A 80 -11.25 -14.21 -0.52
CA PHE A 80 -11.60 -15.40 -1.30
C PHE A 80 -10.52 -15.75 -2.31
N VAL A 81 -9.97 -14.75 -3.02
CA VAL A 81 -8.96 -14.95 -4.07
C VAL A 81 -7.54 -14.97 -3.49
N GLY A 82 -7.37 -14.44 -2.28
CA GLY A 82 -6.07 -14.29 -1.62
C GLY A 82 -5.34 -13.03 -2.05
N LYS A 83 -4.01 -13.06 -1.97
CA LYS A 83 -3.14 -11.93 -2.27
C LYS A 83 -2.85 -11.87 -3.77
N LEU A 84 -3.21 -10.76 -4.41
CA LEU A 84 -2.94 -10.45 -5.81
C LEU A 84 -1.90 -9.33 -5.86
N SER A 85 -0.70 -9.62 -6.33
CA SER A 85 0.34 -8.59 -6.49
C SER A 85 0.44 -8.20 -7.95
N MET A 86 0.42 -6.90 -8.20
CA MET A 86 0.53 -6.29 -9.51
C MET A 86 1.89 -5.62 -9.63
N PHE A 87 2.60 -5.92 -10.71
CA PHE A 87 3.89 -5.34 -11.00
C PHE A 87 3.97 -4.86 -12.44
N ARG A 88 4.85 -3.88 -12.66
CA ARG A 88 5.25 -3.40 -13.97
C ARG A 88 6.63 -3.95 -14.29
N ILE A 89 6.81 -4.50 -15.48
CA ILE A 89 8.11 -4.97 -15.96
C ILE A 89 8.86 -3.80 -16.58
N TYR A 90 10.09 -3.57 -16.12
CA TYR A 90 10.97 -2.51 -16.59
C TYR A 90 12.06 -3.04 -17.52
N THR A 91 12.54 -4.25 -17.29
CA THR A 91 13.51 -4.90 -18.17
C THR A 91 13.29 -6.41 -18.23
N GLY A 92 13.75 -7.00 -19.33
CA GLY A 92 13.69 -8.43 -19.57
C GLY A 92 12.29 -8.95 -19.88
N GLU A 93 12.17 -10.26 -19.79
CA GLU A 93 10.94 -11.01 -20.02
C GLU A 93 10.76 -12.05 -18.92
N ILE A 94 9.53 -12.45 -18.69
CA ILE A 94 9.20 -13.45 -17.68
C ILE A 94 8.15 -14.41 -18.19
N ASN A 95 8.31 -15.68 -17.84
CA ASN A 95 7.35 -16.73 -18.17
C ASN A 95 6.55 -17.11 -16.92
N SER A 96 5.34 -17.60 -17.13
CA SER A 96 4.53 -18.17 -16.07
C SER A 96 5.28 -19.33 -15.40
N ASN A 97 5.06 -19.54 -14.09
CA ASN A 97 5.77 -20.55 -13.29
C ASN A 97 7.28 -20.36 -13.07
N SER A 98 7.87 -19.23 -13.49
CA SER A 98 9.28 -18.91 -13.23
C SER A 98 9.54 -18.54 -11.77
N VAL A 99 10.77 -18.72 -11.31
CA VAL A 99 11.23 -18.24 -9.99
C VAL A 99 11.87 -16.87 -10.14
N VAL A 100 11.39 -15.89 -9.37
CA VAL A 100 11.95 -14.53 -9.28
C VAL A 100 12.52 -14.28 -7.89
N PHE A 101 13.39 -13.28 -7.77
CA PHE A 101 14.00 -12.89 -6.51
C PHE A 101 13.50 -11.52 -6.05
N ASN A 102 12.98 -11.44 -4.83
CA ASN A 102 12.65 -10.16 -4.19
C ASN A 102 13.94 -9.56 -3.60
N ALA A 103 14.44 -8.49 -4.21
CA ALA A 103 15.68 -7.84 -3.80
C ALA A 103 15.58 -7.16 -2.41
N ASN A 104 14.38 -6.69 -2.03
CA ASN A 104 14.15 -6.01 -0.75
C ASN A 104 14.21 -6.99 0.43
N ASN A 105 13.58 -8.17 0.27
CA ASN A 105 13.46 -9.16 1.35
C ASN A 105 14.47 -10.31 1.23
N LYS A 106 15.27 -10.34 0.15
CA LYS A 106 16.26 -11.38 -0.17
C LYS A 106 15.68 -12.79 -0.21
N LYS A 107 14.45 -12.93 -0.71
CA LYS A 107 13.74 -14.21 -0.83
C LYS A 107 13.38 -14.51 -2.28
N SER A 108 13.56 -15.75 -2.68
CA SER A 108 13.07 -16.25 -3.96
C SER A 108 11.59 -16.61 -3.87
N VAL A 109 10.82 -16.22 -4.87
CA VAL A 109 9.38 -16.43 -4.95
C VAL A 109 9.06 -17.05 -6.30
N LYS A 110 8.28 -18.14 -6.30
CA LYS A 110 7.80 -18.75 -7.54
C LYS A 110 6.54 -18.02 -8.00
N LEU A 111 6.55 -17.50 -9.23
CA LEU A 111 5.36 -16.95 -9.85
C LEU A 111 4.38 -18.11 -10.13
N SER A 112 3.10 -17.89 -9.87
CA SER A 112 2.05 -18.83 -10.23
C SER A 112 1.54 -18.48 -11.64
N ASN A 113 0.23 -18.50 -11.85
CA ASN A 113 -0.38 -18.03 -13.09
C ASN A 113 -0.29 -16.49 -13.16
N MET A 114 0.13 -15.99 -14.32
CA MET A 114 0.16 -14.56 -14.63
C MET A 114 -1.12 -14.14 -15.36
N TYR A 115 -1.60 -12.93 -15.07
CA TYR A 115 -2.81 -12.38 -15.64
C TYR A 115 -2.59 -10.94 -16.11
N ILE A 116 -3.15 -10.59 -17.25
CA ILE A 116 -3.36 -9.19 -17.66
C ILE A 116 -4.79 -8.82 -17.28
N THR A 117 -4.95 -7.69 -16.59
CA THR A 117 -6.26 -7.19 -16.18
C THR A 117 -6.74 -6.14 -17.19
N LYS A 118 -7.90 -6.37 -17.79
CA LYS A 118 -8.58 -5.41 -18.69
C LYS A 118 -9.95 -5.07 -18.09
N GLY A 119 -10.02 -3.93 -17.41
CA GLY A 119 -11.22 -3.53 -16.67
C GLY A 119 -11.59 -4.57 -15.61
N LYS A 120 -12.75 -5.22 -15.78
CA LYS A 120 -13.24 -6.30 -14.90
C LYS A 120 -12.73 -7.70 -15.31
N THR A 121 -12.23 -7.85 -16.53
CA THR A 121 -11.80 -9.15 -17.06
C THR A 121 -10.33 -9.43 -16.76
N GLN A 122 -10.01 -10.68 -16.47
CA GLN A 122 -8.64 -11.15 -16.27
C GLN A 122 -8.35 -12.22 -17.33
N THR A 123 -7.28 -12.03 -18.09
CA THR A 123 -6.84 -12.97 -19.11
C THR A 123 -5.53 -13.58 -18.66
N GLN A 124 -5.47 -14.91 -18.54
CA GLN A 124 -4.26 -15.62 -18.21
C GLN A 124 -3.26 -15.53 -19.37
N ILE A 125 -1.98 -15.32 -19.04
CA ILE A 125 -0.88 -15.21 -20.00
C ILE A 125 0.29 -16.09 -19.58
N ASP A 126 1.01 -16.63 -20.57
CA ASP A 126 2.18 -17.48 -20.34
C ASP A 126 3.50 -16.71 -20.32
N LYS A 127 3.54 -15.55 -20.97
CA LYS A 127 4.73 -14.71 -21.09
C LYS A 127 4.35 -13.24 -20.98
N ALA A 128 5.22 -12.47 -20.33
CA ALA A 128 5.14 -11.01 -20.26
C ALA A 128 6.52 -10.40 -20.53
N SER A 129 6.52 -9.19 -21.06
CA SER A 129 7.70 -8.46 -21.51
C SER A 129 7.73 -7.04 -20.93
N ILE A 130 8.81 -6.33 -21.25
CA ILE A 130 8.99 -4.93 -20.87
C ILE A 130 7.75 -4.06 -21.14
N GLY A 131 7.37 -3.24 -20.17
CA GLY A 131 6.20 -2.37 -20.24
C GLY A 131 4.88 -3.03 -19.80
N ASP A 132 4.81 -4.36 -19.76
CA ASP A 132 3.59 -5.04 -19.36
C ASP A 132 3.26 -4.85 -17.88
N PHE A 133 1.96 -4.69 -17.61
CA PHE A 133 1.38 -4.69 -16.27
C PHE A 133 0.79 -6.06 -16.00
N VAL A 134 1.40 -6.79 -15.07
CA VAL A 134 1.06 -8.19 -14.80
C VAL A 134 0.54 -8.30 -13.37
N ALA A 135 -0.51 -9.09 -13.19
CA ALA A 135 -1.03 -9.48 -11.90
C ALA A 135 -0.75 -10.96 -11.66
N VAL A 136 -0.27 -11.30 -10.46
CA VAL A 136 0.02 -12.68 -10.06
C VAL A 136 -0.62 -12.94 -8.71
N SER A 137 -1.30 -14.09 -8.59
CA SER A 137 -1.96 -14.49 -7.36
C SER A 137 -1.05 -15.35 -6.47
N LYS A 138 -1.34 -15.35 -5.16
CA LYS A 138 -0.67 -16.19 -4.15
C LYS A 138 0.84 -15.95 -4.05
N LEU A 139 1.24 -14.69 -4.16
CA LEU A 139 2.63 -14.29 -3.93
C LEU A 139 2.86 -14.00 -2.44
N GLU A 140 3.60 -14.88 -1.80
CA GLU A 140 4.04 -14.71 -0.41
C GLU A 140 5.31 -13.85 -0.35
N HIS A 141 5.49 -13.14 0.77
CA HIS A 141 6.68 -12.31 1.04
C HIS A 141 6.95 -11.16 0.04
N ILE A 142 5.91 -10.71 -0.66
CA ILE A 142 5.95 -9.55 -1.55
C ILE A 142 5.01 -8.48 -1.02
N SER A 143 5.47 -7.23 -1.01
CA SER A 143 4.67 -6.06 -0.62
C SER A 143 4.72 -4.97 -1.69
N THR A 144 3.79 -4.02 -1.62
CA THR A 144 3.81 -2.83 -2.47
C THR A 144 5.12 -2.06 -2.26
N GLY A 145 5.78 -1.70 -3.36
CA GLY A 145 7.09 -1.05 -3.37
C GLY A 145 8.29 -2.00 -3.41
N ASP A 146 8.07 -3.33 -3.46
CA ASP A 146 9.18 -4.28 -3.61
C ASP A 146 9.61 -4.42 -5.08
N THR A 147 10.87 -4.82 -5.26
CA THR A 147 11.50 -5.05 -6.56
C THR A 147 11.71 -6.55 -6.79
N LEU A 148 11.21 -7.05 -7.92
CA LEU A 148 11.41 -8.43 -8.37
C LEU A 148 12.47 -8.44 -9.48
N CYS A 149 13.45 -9.32 -9.36
CA CYS A 149 14.58 -9.38 -10.29
C CYS A 149 15.15 -10.80 -10.41
N ASP A 150 16.16 -10.98 -11.26
CA ASP A 150 16.98 -12.19 -11.26
C ASP A 150 17.90 -12.21 -10.01
N SER A 151 18.02 -13.38 -9.39
CA SER A 151 18.91 -13.63 -8.25
C SER A 151 20.39 -13.37 -8.54
N LYS A 152 20.82 -13.50 -9.81
CA LYS A 152 22.20 -13.25 -10.23
C LYS A 152 22.55 -11.76 -10.27
N ASN A 153 21.57 -10.92 -10.60
CA ASN A 153 21.74 -9.48 -10.79
C ASN A 153 20.71 -8.73 -9.92
N PRO A 154 20.85 -8.77 -8.59
CA PRO A 154 19.86 -8.19 -7.71
C PRO A 154 19.96 -6.66 -7.72
N ILE A 155 18.84 -5.98 -7.99
CA ILE A 155 18.75 -4.52 -8.02
C ILE A 155 17.51 -4.10 -7.22
N ILE A 156 17.63 -3.02 -6.43
CA ILE A 156 16.52 -2.43 -5.69
C ILE A 156 16.12 -1.12 -6.37
N LEU A 157 14.87 -1.03 -6.82
CA LEU A 157 14.32 0.22 -7.34
C LEU A 157 13.93 1.17 -6.21
N ALA A 158 13.96 2.47 -6.50
CA ALA A 158 13.53 3.49 -5.55
C ALA A 158 12.07 3.28 -5.15
N LYS A 159 11.81 3.24 -3.83
CA LYS A 159 10.44 3.16 -3.31
C LYS A 159 9.76 4.51 -3.48
N VAL A 160 8.47 4.48 -3.76
CA VAL A 160 7.62 5.67 -3.69
C VAL A 160 7.60 6.17 -2.25
N ASP A 161 7.93 7.44 -2.06
CA ASP A 161 7.80 8.11 -0.77
C ASP A 161 6.33 8.48 -0.56
N TYR A 162 5.75 7.96 0.51
CA TYR A 162 4.35 8.16 0.84
C TYR A 162 4.24 9.21 1.94
N PRO A 163 3.31 10.16 1.84
CA PRO A 163 3.11 11.14 2.91
C PRO A 163 2.70 10.43 4.22
N PRO A 164 3.13 10.94 5.38
CA PRO A 164 2.74 10.37 6.66
C PRO A 164 1.22 10.52 6.89
N SER A 165 0.64 9.57 7.62
CA SER A 165 -0.76 9.64 8.05
C SER A 165 -0.94 10.79 9.06
N MET A 166 -1.85 11.73 8.76
CA MET A 166 -2.02 12.98 9.53
C MET A 166 -3.16 12.88 10.56
N GLU A 167 -4.17 12.06 10.30
CA GLU A 167 -5.38 11.95 11.14
C GLU A 167 -5.38 10.60 11.87
N ASN A 168 -5.78 10.61 13.15
CA ASN A 168 -5.93 9.38 13.93
C ASN A 168 -7.30 9.30 14.60
N THR A 169 -7.85 8.08 14.68
CA THR A 169 -9.12 7.84 15.34
C THR A 169 -9.11 6.46 15.98
N ALA A 170 -9.83 6.29 17.09
CA ALA A 170 -10.00 4.99 17.70
C ALA A 170 -11.21 4.28 17.08
N ILE A 171 -11.16 2.95 17.03
CA ILE A 171 -12.27 2.13 16.54
C ILE A 171 -12.78 1.21 17.64
N ALA A 172 -14.09 0.96 17.62
CA ALA A 172 -14.74 -0.03 18.45
C ALA A 172 -15.54 -1.01 17.57
N PRO A 173 -15.54 -2.31 17.90
CA PRO A 173 -16.39 -3.28 17.21
C PRO A 173 -17.87 -2.95 17.41
N LEU A 174 -18.69 -3.16 16.38
CA LEU A 174 -20.15 -3.09 16.53
C LEU A 174 -20.72 -4.32 17.27
N LEU A 175 -20.14 -5.50 17.04
CA LEU A 175 -20.54 -6.76 17.65
C LEU A 175 -19.44 -7.30 18.56
N LYS A 176 -19.82 -7.81 19.74
CA LYS A 176 -18.86 -8.48 20.64
C LYS A 176 -18.34 -9.75 19.98
N GLY A 177 -17.02 -9.95 19.99
CA GLY A 177 -16.35 -11.12 19.40
C GLY A 177 -15.73 -10.89 18.02
N ASP A 178 -15.97 -9.74 17.39
CA ASP A 178 -15.40 -9.42 16.07
C ASP A 178 -13.99 -8.80 16.13
N GLU A 179 -13.43 -8.59 17.32
CA GLU A 179 -12.13 -7.90 17.54
C GLU A 179 -10.98 -8.53 16.76
N GLU A 180 -10.87 -9.87 16.78
CA GLU A 180 -9.82 -10.59 16.06
C GLU A 180 -9.96 -10.43 14.54
N LYS A 181 -11.19 -10.49 14.02
CA LYS A 181 -11.45 -10.28 12.58
C LYS A 181 -11.16 -8.85 12.15
N ILE A 182 -11.44 -7.86 13.01
CA ILE A 182 -11.09 -6.45 12.76
C ILE A 182 -9.58 -6.32 12.67
N SER A 183 -8.85 -6.82 13.67
CA SER A 183 -7.38 -6.72 13.68
C SER A 183 -6.78 -7.38 12.43
N ASN A 184 -7.23 -8.59 12.09
CA ASN A 184 -6.74 -9.30 10.90
C ASN A 184 -7.12 -8.60 9.58
N GLY A 185 -8.33 -8.03 9.50
CA GLY A 185 -8.79 -7.28 8.33
C GLY A 185 -8.02 -5.98 8.13
N LEU A 186 -7.74 -5.25 9.21
CA LEU A 186 -6.97 -4.00 9.15
C LEU A 186 -5.52 -4.25 8.76
N THR A 187 -4.86 -5.28 9.30
CA THR A 187 -3.52 -5.66 8.87
C THR A 187 -3.47 -5.96 7.37
N LYS A 188 -4.46 -6.66 6.83
CA LYS A 188 -4.57 -6.92 5.38
C LYS A 188 -4.80 -5.65 4.56
N LEU A 189 -5.51 -4.65 5.10
CA LEU A 189 -5.70 -3.36 4.45
C LEU A 189 -4.44 -2.49 4.51
N MET A 190 -3.64 -2.58 5.58
CA MET A 190 -2.31 -1.94 5.65
C MET A 190 -1.34 -2.51 4.59
N GLU A 191 -1.46 -3.79 4.25
CA GLU A 191 -0.66 -4.36 3.15
C GLU A 191 -1.08 -3.82 1.76
N GLU A 192 -2.36 -3.47 1.60
CA GLU A 192 -2.89 -2.89 0.36
C GLU A 192 -2.49 -1.42 0.21
N ASP A 193 -2.50 -0.66 1.31
CA ASP A 193 -2.23 0.78 1.34
C ASP A 193 -1.14 1.15 2.37
N PRO A 194 0.07 1.55 1.92
CA PRO A 194 1.17 1.91 2.81
C PRO A 194 0.94 3.24 3.56
N THR A 195 -0.04 4.06 3.16
CA THR A 195 -0.40 5.31 3.85
C THR A 195 -1.36 5.08 5.02
N PHE A 196 -1.90 3.87 5.16
CA PHE A 196 -2.79 3.48 6.23
C PHE A 196 -2.02 2.71 7.31
N LEU A 197 -2.21 3.10 8.57
CA LEU A 197 -1.60 2.42 9.71
C LEU A 197 -2.65 2.02 10.73
N HIS A 198 -2.48 0.83 11.31
CA HIS A 198 -3.24 0.36 12.46
C HIS A 198 -2.29 -0.01 13.58
N LYS A 199 -2.64 0.39 14.80
CA LYS A 199 -1.87 0.11 16.01
C LYS A 199 -2.81 -0.15 17.18
N MET A 200 -2.51 -1.17 17.97
CA MET A 200 -3.13 -1.34 19.28
C MET A 200 -2.36 -0.50 20.30
N ASP A 201 -3.06 0.38 21.00
CA ASP A 201 -2.51 1.07 22.17
C ASP A 201 -2.67 0.20 23.42
N PHE A 202 -1.56 -0.17 24.03
CA PHE A 202 -1.53 -1.05 25.21
C PHE A 202 -1.97 -0.33 26.50
N GLU A 203 -1.81 1.00 26.59
CA GLU A 203 -2.20 1.76 27.78
C GLU A 203 -3.73 1.91 27.83
N THR A 204 -4.35 2.31 26.72
CA THR A 204 -5.81 2.53 26.63
C THR A 204 -6.60 1.30 26.20
N LYS A 205 -5.92 0.24 25.72
CA LYS A 205 -6.49 -0.97 25.11
C LYS A 205 -7.45 -0.65 23.96
N GLN A 206 -7.09 0.33 23.14
CA GLN A 206 -7.87 0.73 21.96
C GLN A 206 -7.12 0.42 20.68
N HIS A 207 -7.87 0.06 19.64
CA HIS A 207 -7.35 0.04 18.28
C HIS A 207 -7.38 1.45 17.71
N LEU A 208 -6.22 1.96 17.32
CA LEU A 208 -6.04 3.24 16.66
C LEU A 208 -5.78 2.99 15.18
N ILE A 209 -6.47 3.75 14.35
CA ILE A 209 -6.24 3.78 12.91
C ILE A 209 -5.75 5.18 12.52
N TYR A 210 -4.82 5.21 11.57
CA TYR A 210 -4.22 6.43 11.06
C TYR A 210 -4.41 6.47 9.55
N GLY A 211 -4.79 7.63 9.04
CA GLY A 211 -4.99 7.84 7.61
C GLY A 211 -4.61 9.25 7.19
N MET A 212 -4.76 9.52 5.90
CA MET A 212 -4.47 10.84 5.33
C MET A 212 -5.56 11.87 5.65
N GLY A 213 -6.76 11.42 6.05
CA GLY A 213 -7.88 12.27 6.44
C GLY A 213 -9.18 11.48 6.59
N ASP A 214 -10.27 12.17 6.95
CA ASP A 214 -11.56 11.57 7.26
C ASP A 214 -12.14 10.72 6.12
N VAL A 215 -12.06 11.23 4.89
CA VAL A 215 -12.55 10.51 3.70
C VAL A 215 -11.78 9.21 3.51
N HIS A 216 -10.46 9.23 3.70
CA HIS A 216 -9.63 8.03 3.60
C HIS A 216 -10.05 7.00 4.67
N LEU A 217 -10.17 7.41 5.93
CA LEU A 217 -10.61 6.51 7.01
C LEU A 217 -12.01 5.94 6.76
N SER A 218 -12.95 6.75 6.23
CA SER A 218 -14.31 6.30 5.90
C SER A 218 -14.32 5.20 4.83
N VAL A 219 -13.48 5.34 3.80
CA VAL A 219 -13.34 4.35 2.72
C VAL A 219 -12.69 3.06 3.24
N ILE A 220 -11.71 3.16 4.15
CA ILE A 220 -11.09 1.98 4.77
C ILE A 220 -12.10 1.19 5.61
N ILE A 221 -12.96 1.87 6.37
CA ILE A 221 -14.01 1.22 7.17
C ILE A 221 -15.05 0.54 6.27
N ASP A 222 -15.45 1.18 5.19
CA ASP A 222 -16.37 0.60 4.22
C ASP A 222 -15.74 -0.60 3.50
N LYS A 223 -14.44 -0.53 3.14
CA LYS A 223 -13.68 -1.69 2.63
C LYS A 223 -13.64 -2.83 3.65
N LEU A 224 -13.38 -2.52 4.93
CA LEU A 224 -13.35 -3.52 6.01
C LEU A 224 -14.70 -4.25 6.10
N LYS A 225 -15.81 -3.49 6.05
CA LYS A 225 -17.17 -4.05 6.05
C LYS A 225 -17.47 -4.88 4.81
N ARG A 226 -17.15 -4.39 3.61
CA ARG A 226 -17.44 -5.08 2.34
C ARG A 226 -16.63 -6.34 2.14
N LYS A 227 -15.32 -6.30 2.42
CA LYS A 227 -14.41 -7.43 2.23
C LYS A 227 -14.53 -8.44 3.36
N PHE A 228 -14.48 -7.99 4.61
CA PHE A 228 -14.35 -8.88 5.76
C PHE A 228 -15.66 -9.09 6.52
N GLY A 229 -16.74 -8.39 6.13
CA GLY A 229 -18.05 -8.51 6.77
C GLY A 229 -18.13 -7.89 8.16
N VAL A 230 -17.11 -7.11 8.56
CA VAL A 230 -17.02 -6.58 9.93
C VAL A 230 -17.28 -5.08 9.97
N GLY A 231 -18.20 -4.65 10.83
CA GLY A 231 -18.51 -3.25 11.05
C GLY A 231 -17.81 -2.69 12.29
N VAL A 232 -17.26 -1.48 12.14
CA VAL A 232 -16.62 -0.73 13.24
C VAL A 232 -17.25 0.64 13.38
N LYS A 233 -17.24 1.16 14.62
CA LYS A 233 -17.63 2.53 14.94
C LYS A 233 -16.39 3.37 15.25
N LEU A 234 -16.34 4.57 14.69
CA LEU A 234 -15.34 5.58 15.02
C LEU A 234 -15.65 6.17 16.41
N ILE A 235 -14.63 6.21 17.26
CA ILE A 235 -14.66 6.81 18.59
C ILE A 235 -13.46 7.72 18.77
N LYS A 236 -13.62 8.75 19.61
CA LYS A 236 -12.50 9.61 19.96
C LYS A 236 -11.45 8.79 20.75
N PRO A 237 -10.16 8.87 20.38
CA PRO A 237 -9.08 8.24 21.14
C PRO A 237 -9.08 8.68 22.60
N LYS A 238 -8.84 7.74 23.52
CA LYS A 238 -8.64 8.05 24.94
C LYS A 238 -7.24 8.59 25.15
N VAL A 239 -7.11 9.50 26.12
CA VAL A 239 -5.81 10.00 26.58
C VAL A 239 -5.38 9.18 27.80
N ALA A 240 -4.19 8.62 27.76
CA ALA A 240 -3.59 7.94 28.90
C ALA A 240 -3.00 8.99 29.87
N TYR A 241 -3.77 9.34 30.90
CA TYR A 241 -3.30 10.26 31.94
C TYR A 241 -2.21 9.59 32.79
N LYS A 242 -1.16 10.36 33.12
CA LYS A 242 -0.07 9.94 33.99
C LYS A 242 -0.04 10.85 35.22
N GLU A 243 0.20 10.24 36.37
CA GLU A 243 0.26 10.96 37.65
C GLU A 243 1.71 11.04 38.12
N THR A 244 2.07 12.17 38.72
CA THR A 244 3.38 12.37 39.33
C THR A 244 3.25 13.21 40.60
N VAL A 245 4.15 12.98 41.55
CA VAL A 245 4.24 13.77 42.77
C VAL A 245 4.99 15.07 42.51
N ARG A 246 4.47 16.20 43.01
CA ARG A 246 5.08 17.53 42.79
C ARG A 246 6.14 17.89 43.83
N LYS A 247 6.07 17.30 45.03
CA LYS A 247 6.91 17.64 46.17
C LYS A 247 7.55 16.38 46.73
N THR A 248 8.80 16.50 47.17
CA THR A 248 9.49 15.47 47.91
C THR A 248 8.91 15.41 49.33
N VAL A 249 8.42 14.24 49.73
CA VAL A 249 7.83 14.00 51.07
C VAL A 249 8.45 12.74 51.65
N LYS A 250 8.77 12.76 52.96
CA LYS A 250 9.25 11.59 53.70
C LYS A 250 8.09 11.04 54.54
N VAL A 251 7.72 9.79 54.31
CA VAL A 251 6.60 9.12 55.01
C VAL A 251 7.07 7.77 55.51
N GLU A 252 6.68 7.39 56.72
CA GLU A 252 6.95 6.07 57.30
C GLU A 252 5.72 5.17 57.13
N GLY A 253 5.90 4.01 56.49
CA GLY A 253 4.86 2.99 56.32
C GLY A 253 5.13 1.82 57.24
N LYS A 254 4.21 1.54 58.17
CA LYS A 254 4.31 0.43 59.12
C LYS A 254 3.23 -0.61 58.85
N TYR A 255 3.64 -1.81 58.49
CA TYR A 255 2.76 -2.95 58.25
C TYR A 255 2.81 -3.89 59.46
N LYS A 256 1.78 -3.84 60.31
CA LYS A 256 1.62 -4.75 61.45
C LYS A 256 0.35 -5.57 61.29
N LYS A 257 0.49 -6.85 60.94
CA LYS A 257 -0.64 -7.78 60.78
C LYS A 257 -0.43 -9.03 61.64
N GLN A 258 -1.34 -9.26 62.58
CA GLN A 258 -1.36 -10.44 63.44
C GLN A 258 -2.80 -10.91 63.60
N SER A 259 -3.23 -11.80 62.70
CA SER A 259 -4.52 -12.51 62.80
C SER A 259 -4.23 -14.00 62.84
N GLY A 260 -4.06 -14.53 64.06
CA GLY A 260 -4.08 -15.97 64.35
C GLY A 260 -2.87 -16.83 63.91
N GLY A 261 -1.81 -16.24 63.35
CA GLY A 261 -0.60 -16.96 62.93
C GLY A 261 0.71 -16.18 63.18
N ARG A 262 1.84 -16.64 62.61
CA ARG A 262 3.16 -16.00 62.77
C ARG A 262 3.08 -14.54 62.29
N GLY A 263 3.30 -13.60 63.21
CA GLY A 263 3.14 -12.17 62.94
C GLY A 263 4.06 -11.67 61.84
N GLN A 264 3.54 -10.84 60.95
CA GLN A 264 4.32 -10.12 59.95
C GLN A 264 4.42 -8.65 60.38
N TYR A 265 5.66 -8.18 60.52
CA TYR A 265 5.98 -6.79 60.85
C TYR A 265 7.03 -6.28 59.86
N GLY A 266 6.78 -5.11 59.27
CA GLY A 266 7.67 -4.41 58.35
C GLY A 266 7.41 -2.92 58.37
#